data_AF-A0AAV9D4K6-F1
#
_entry.id   AF-A0AAV9D4K6-F1
#
_cell.length_a   1.000
_cell.length_b   1.000
_cell.length_c   1.000
_cell.angle_alpha   90.00
_cell.angle_beta   90.00
_cell.angle_gamma   90.00
#
_symmetry.space_group_name_H-M   'P 1'
#
loop_
_entity.id
_entity.type
_entity.pdbx_description
1 polymer ?
#
loop_
_entity_poly.entity_id
_entity_poly.type
_entity_poly.pdbx_seq_one_letter_code
_entity_poly.pdbx_strand_id
1 'polypeptide(L)'
;MYVLLFFFSLRIIFYPFYKKLKDSLLFGEPQNQTSAAGDLERGTSAPPPVEEPLNLEVGGDPRRFCRDEIARLMSLSGFSVIRDGQVSDVLLAKFPDELIVAIKIYHRNNLASFEEELEILLRLSHPNVLRPIGYCDERVGVLVFKYFPKGNLHDHLHNQSTNFPWHHRMSIAYKVACTIYFLHENHTIHGDIKSSHILLDSQLNPKLCDFHSSVRFDPENLNSESDGPTTKTDVYSFGILLLELLSGDEQVDIIGDATKAEEMVDARLNGQFDLEEVVAMASIAGMCVREDASEKPSMLGVLRFMEDKVPSVKVDVVE
;
A
#
# COMPACT_ATOMS: atom_id res chain seq x y z
N MET A 1 -33.58 -13.37 -6.82
CA MET A 1 -34.45 -12.62 -5.88
C MET A 1 -34.03 -12.74 -4.40
N TYR A 2 -33.26 -13.75 -4.00
CA TYR A 2 -32.76 -13.90 -2.62
C TYR A 2 -31.48 -13.13 -2.29
N VAL A 3 -30.71 -12.69 -3.28
CA VAL A 3 -29.48 -11.88 -3.08
C VAL A 3 -29.80 -10.43 -2.70
N LEU A 4 -30.94 -9.89 -3.14
CA LEU A 4 -31.38 -8.50 -2.84
C LEU A 4 -32.01 -8.35 -1.45
N LEU A 5 -32.57 -9.42 -0.87
CA LEU A 5 -33.19 -9.38 0.45
C LEU A 5 -32.19 -9.43 1.62
N PHE A 6 -30.95 -9.87 1.36
CA PHE A 6 -29.89 -9.84 2.37
C PHE A 6 -29.43 -8.40 2.68
N PHE A 7 -29.52 -7.48 1.72
CA PHE A 7 -29.08 -6.08 1.86
C PHE A 7 -30.02 -5.21 2.70
N PHE A 8 -31.31 -5.55 2.84
CA PHE A 8 -32.24 -4.77 3.66
C PHE A 8 -32.06 -5.00 5.17
N SER A 9 -31.61 -6.19 5.58
CA SER A 9 -31.38 -6.56 6.99
C SER A 9 -30.10 -5.93 7.58
N LEU A 10 -29.15 -5.49 6.74
CA LEU A 10 -27.87 -4.91 7.17
C LEU A 10 -27.95 -3.40 7.44
N ARG A 11 -29.03 -2.72 7.05
CA ARG A 11 -29.21 -1.28 7.31
C ARG A 11 -29.19 -0.89 8.79
N ILE A 12 -29.52 -1.82 9.70
CA ILE A 12 -29.59 -1.53 11.14
C ILE A 12 -28.21 -1.61 11.81
N ILE A 13 -27.31 -2.48 11.34
CA ILE A 13 -25.95 -2.65 11.89
C ILE A 13 -25.00 -1.58 11.33
N PHE A 14 -25.20 -1.17 10.07
CA PHE A 14 -24.35 -0.19 9.38
C PHE A 14 -24.77 1.27 9.58
N TYR A 15 -25.92 1.53 10.22
CA TYR A 15 -26.45 2.89 10.41
C TYR A 15 -25.50 3.85 11.17
N PRO A 16 -24.80 3.43 12.24
CA PRO A 16 -23.88 4.33 12.96
C PRO A 16 -22.65 4.70 12.13
N PHE A 17 -22.08 3.73 11.40
CA PHE A 17 -20.93 3.94 10.54
C PHE A 17 -21.31 4.75 9.29
N TYR A 18 -22.41 4.40 8.63
CA TYR A 18 -22.97 5.18 7.53
C TYR A 18 -23.32 6.61 7.95
N LYS A 19 -23.82 6.80 9.18
CA LYS A 19 -24.06 8.13 9.76
C LYS A 19 -22.75 8.88 10.01
N LYS A 20 -21.72 8.25 10.60
CA LYS A 20 -20.38 8.84 10.76
C LYS A 20 -19.74 9.21 9.41
N LEU A 21 -19.86 8.34 8.43
CA LEU A 21 -19.39 8.54 7.05
C LEU A 21 -20.18 9.67 6.35
N LYS A 22 -21.50 9.73 6.53
CA LYS A 22 -22.38 10.79 5.99
C LYS A 22 -22.16 12.13 6.70
N ASP A 23 -21.93 12.13 8.00
CA ASP A 23 -21.63 13.32 8.79
C ASP A 23 -20.19 13.83 8.49
N SER A 24 -19.28 12.94 8.10
CA SER A 24 -17.90 13.26 7.68
C SER A 24 -17.79 13.69 6.21
N LEU A 25 -18.44 12.98 5.28
CA LEU A 25 -18.36 13.18 3.82
C LEU A 25 -19.44 14.10 3.24
N LEU A 26 -20.67 14.12 3.76
CA LEU A 26 -21.85 14.65 3.04
C LEU A 26 -22.49 15.91 3.63
N PHE A 27 -22.37 16.16 4.93
CA PHE A 27 -22.93 17.36 5.56
C PHE A 27 -21.90 18.03 6.46
N GLY A 28 -21.14 18.97 5.89
CA GLY A 28 -20.74 20.13 6.69
C GLY A 28 -22.02 20.83 7.15
N GLU A 29 -22.07 21.30 8.40
CA GLU A 29 -23.22 22.05 8.88
C GLU A 29 -23.63 23.16 7.89
N PRO A 30 -24.94 23.44 7.72
CA PRO A 30 -25.37 24.56 6.90
C PRO A 30 -24.78 25.84 7.47
N GLN A 31 -23.84 26.45 6.75
CA GLN A 31 -23.42 27.81 7.06
C GLN A 31 -24.61 28.74 6.87
N ASN A 32 -25.00 29.40 7.97
CA ASN A 32 -25.89 30.55 7.92
C ASN A 32 -25.36 31.53 6.87
N GLN A 33 -26.19 31.80 5.86
CA GLN A 33 -25.96 32.88 4.92
C GLN A 33 -26.00 34.21 5.67
N THR A 34 -24.85 34.88 5.73
CA THR A 34 -24.79 36.36 5.72
C THR A 34 -23.58 36.80 4.89
N SER A 35 -23.90 37.16 3.64
CA SER A 35 -23.29 38.16 2.76
C SER A 35 -21.89 38.71 3.08
N ALA A 36 -20.97 38.60 2.11
CA ALA A 36 -20.43 39.75 1.37
C ALA A 36 -19.60 39.27 0.16
N ALA A 37 -19.72 40.00 -0.94
CA ALA A 37 -19.18 39.70 -2.27
C ALA A 37 -17.65 39.82 -2.36
N GLY A 38 -17.08 39.07 -3.31
CA GLY A 38 -15.70 39.16 -3.74
C GLY A 38 -15.43 38.14 -4.85
N ASP A 39 -15.69 38.54 -6.09
CA ASP A 39 -15.48 37.74 -7.30
C ASP A 39 -14.01 37.34 -7.48
N LEU A 40 -13.78 36.03 -7.66
CA LEU A 40 -12.62 35.53 -8.39
C LEU A 40 -13.08 34.31 -9.19
N GLU A 41 -13.19 34.48 -10.50
CA GLU A 41 -13.54 33.42 -11.44
C GLU A 41 -12.55 32.25 -11.31
N ARG A 42 -13.03 31.14 -10.74
CA ARG A 42 -12.41 29.82 -10.88
C ARG A 42 -13.42 28.99 -11.65
N GLY A 43 -13.08 28.66 -12.89
CA GLY A 43 -13.95 27.94 -13.83
C GLY A 43 -14.52 26.68 -13.17
N THR A 44 -15.83 26.71 -12.91
CA THR A 44 -16.61 25.55 -12.48
C THR A 44 -17.09 24.83 -13.74
N SER A 45 -16.26 23.94 -14.27
CA SER A 45 -16.77 22.96 -15.24
C SER A 45 -17.76 22.07 -14.50
N ALA A 46 -19.00 22.01 -14.97
CA ALA A 46 -20.00 21.07 -14.45
C ALA A 46 -19.42 19.64 -14.49
N PRO A 47 -19.69 18.80 -13.48
CA PRO A 47 -19.22 17.42 -13.48
C PRO A 47 -19.76 16.70 -14.73
N PRO A 48 -18.94 15.89 -15.41
CA PRO A 48 -19.37 15.19 -16.61
C PRO A 48 -20.57 14.27 -16.30
N PRO A 49 -21.50 14.09 -17.26
CA PRO A 49 -22.64 13.22 -17.09
C PRO A 49 -22.22 11.76 -16.88
N VAL A 50 -23.01 11.04 -16.08
CA VAL A 50 -22.79 9.68 -15.54
C VAL A 50 -22.60 8.58 -16.61
N GLU A 51 -22.87 8.90 -17.89
CA GLU A 51 -22.77 7.96 -19.01
C GLU A 51 -21.40 7.98 -19.71
N GLU A 52 -20.51 8.93 -19.38
CA GLU A 52 -19.13 8.77 -19.80
C GLU A 52 -18.54 7.57 -19.03
N PRO A 53 -18.01 6.55 -19.74
CA PRO A 53 -17.31 5.47 -19.07
C PRO A 53 -16.27 6.10 -18.15
N LEU A 54 -16.20 5.62 -16.90
CA LEU A 54 -15.07 5.88 -16.02
C LEU A 54 -13.86 5.29 -16.72
N ASN A 55 -13.25 6.03 -17.64
CA ASN A 55 -12.12 5.61 -18.44
C ASN A 55 -10.87 5.67 -17.55
N LEU A 56 -10.90 4.88 -16.47
CA LEU A 56 -9.86 4.71 -15.48
C LEU A 56 -8.84 3.75 -16.09
N GLU A 57 -8.11 4.24 -17.09
CA GLU A 57 -7.07 3.46 -17.74
C GLU A 57 -6.02 3.02 -16.72
N VAL A 58 -5.72 1.73 -16.71
CA VAL A 58 -4.65 1.16 -15.90
C VAL A 58 -3.33 1.69 -16.45
N GLY A 59 -2.74 2.66 -15.75
CA GLY A 59 -1.50 3.34 -16.16
C GLY A 59 -1.69 4.80 -16.59
N GLY A 60 -2.93 5.30 -16.65
CA GLY A 60 -3.22 6.72 -16.88
C GLY A 60 -2.96 7.61 -15.65
N ASP A 61 -3.14 8.91 -15.83
CA ASP A 61 -3.15 9.86 -14.71
C ASP A 61 -4.39 9.65 -13.83
N PRO A 62 -4.26 9.67 -12.50
CA PRO A 62 -5.40 9.42 -11.62
C PRO A 62 -6.49 10.47 -11.83
N ARG A 63 -7.74 10.04 -11.98
CA ARG A 63 -8.87 10.96 -12.15
C ARG A 63 -9.15 11.72 -10.86
N ARG A 64 -9.23 13.05 -10.94
CA ARG A 64 -9.77 13.87 -9.86
C ARG A 64 -11.30 13.81 -9.89
N PHE A 65 -11.90 13.36 -8.79
CA PHE A 65 -13.34 13.31 -8.59
C PHE A 65 -13.80 14.49 -7.73
N CYS A 66 -14.99 15.00 -8.01
CA CYS A 66 -15.67 15.88 -7.06
C CYS A 66 -16.33 15.05 -5.94
N ARG A 67 -16.57 15.68 -4.79
CA ARG A 67 -17.14 15.01 -3.61
C ARG A 67 -18.50 14.36 -3.92
N ASP A 68 -19.31 15.03 -4.73
CA ASP A 68 -20.65 14.57 -5.10
C ASP A 68 -20.60 13.38 -6.07
N GLU A 69 -19.53 13.20 -6.85
CA GLU A 69 -19.30 12.00 -7.66
C GLU A 69 -18.99 10.81 -6.76
N ILE A 70 -18.05 10.95 -5.81
CA ILE A 70 -17.68 9.89 -4.86
C ILE A 70 -18.91 9.45 -4.04
N ALA A 71 -19.67 10.41 -3.50
CA ALA A 71 -20.86 10.11 -2.72
C ALA A 71 -21.94 9.35 -3.52
N ARG A 72 -22.10 9.68 -4.81
CA ARG A 72 -23.02 8.98 -5.72
C ARG A 72 -22.53 7.56 -6.01
N LEU A 73 -21.25 7.39 -6.33
CA LEU A 73 -20.65 6.06 -6.58
C LEU A 73 -20.83 5.13 -5.38
N MET A 74 -20.58 5.63 -4.16
CA MET A 74 -20.79 4.86 -2.94
C MET A 74 -22.26 4.52 -2.66
N SER A 75 -23.19 5.39 -3.08
CA SER A 75 -24.62 5.20 -2.84
C SER A 75 -25.27 4.20 -3.81
N LEU A 76 -24.82 4.18 -5.06
CA LEU A 76 -25.39 3.31 -6.11
C LEU A 76 -24.97 1.85 -5.94
N SER A 77 -23.74 1.62 -5.54
CA SER A 77 -23.11 0.30 -5.62
C SER A 77 -23.17 -0.50 -4.32
N GLY A 78 -23.51 0.18 -3.22
CA GLY A 78 -23.22 -0.34 -1.89
C GLY A 78 -21.71 -0.39 -1.62
N PHE A 79 -21.36 -0.54 -0.35
CA PHE A 79 -19.97 -0.69 0.07
C PHE A 79 -19.88 -1.61 1.29
N SER A 80 -18.71 -2.19 1.51
CA SER A 80 -18.35 -2.88 2.74
C SER A 80 -17.07 -2.30 3.32
N VAL A 81 -16.98 -2.20 4.64
CA VAL A 81 -15.75 -1.77 5.31
C VAL A 81 -14.73 -2.91 5.26
N ILE A 82 -13.57 -2.65 4.67
CA ILE A 82 -12.42 -3.57 4.68
C ILE A 82 -11.53 -3.29 5.88
N ARG A 83 -11.37 -2.00 6.24
CA ARG A 83 -10.55 -1.55 7.37
C ARG A 83 -11.17 -0.32 8.02
N ASP A 84 -11.28 -0.34 9.35
CA ASP A 84 -11.56 0.82 10.20
C ASP A 84 -10.24 1.18 10.88
N GLY A 85 -9.69 2.35 10.55
CA GLY A 85 -8.33 2.73 10.92
C GLY A 85 -8.29 4.02 11.72
N GLN A 86 -7.17 4.30 12.37
CA GLN A 86 -7.00 5.55 13.13
C GLN A 86 -6.82 6.78 12.24
N VAL A 87 -6.21 6.59 11.07
CA VAL A 87 -5.91 7.68 10.11
C VAL A 87 -6.98 7.78 9.03
N SER A 88 -7.38 6.62 8.50
CA SER A 88 -8.31 6.48 7.39
C SER A 88 -9.07 5.17 7.47
N ASP A 89 -10.25 5.15 6.84
CA ASP A 89 -11.06 3.95 6.66
C ASP A 89 -10.92 3.47 5.22
N VAL A 90 -10.93 2.16 4.99
CA VAL A 90 -10.87 1.57 3.64
C VAL A 90 -12.14 0.81 3.36
N LEU A 91 -12.80 1.18 2.27
CA LEU A 91 -14.09 0.62 1.84
C LEU A 91 -13.93 -0.13 0.51
N LEU A 92 -14.59 -1.27 0.39
CA LEU A 92 -14.77 -1.97 -0.88
C LEU A 92 -16.02 -1.42 -1.55
N ALA A 93 -15.90 -1.02 -2.80
CA ALA A 93 -17.03 -0.62 -3.63
C ALA A 93 -16.88 -1.18 -5.04
N LYS A 94 -17.97 -1.14 -5.81
CA LYS A 94 -17.99 -1.55 -7.21
C LYS A 94 -18.41 -0.36 -8.06
N PHE A 95 -17.64 0.05 -9.05
CA PHE A 95 -18.03 1.14 -9.94
C PHE A 95 -19.00 0.66 -11.04
N PRO A 96 -19.73 1.57 -11.71
CA PRO A 96 -20.73 1.21 -12.74
C PRO A 96 -20.21 0.36 -13.90
N ASP A 97 -18.91 0.42 -14.18
CA ASP A 97 -18.16 -0.37 -15.17
C ASP A 97 -17.75 -1.76 -14.67
N GLU A 98 -18.33 -2.20 -13.55
CA GLU A 98 -18.01 -3.46 -12.84
C GLU A 98 -16.63 -3.49 -12.17
N LEU A 99 -15.88 -2.38 -12.20
CA LEU A 99 -14.57 -2.29 -11.56
C LEU A 99 -14.71 -2.33 -10.04
N ILE A 100 -14.07 -3.30 -9.39
CA ILE A 100 -14.01 -3.37 -7.93
C ILE A 100 -12.87 -2.48 -7.44
N VAL A 101 -13.18 -1.56 -6.53
CA VAL A 101 -12.26 -0.55 -6.01
C VAL A 101 -12.15 -0.58 -4.49
N ALA A 102 -10.99 -0.20 -3.99
CA ALA A 102 -10.76 0.15 -2.59
C ALA A 102 -10.75 1.68 -2.46
N ILE A 103 -11.62 2.23 -1.63
CA ILE A 103 -11.73 3.67 -1.37
C ILE A 103 -11.18 3.93 0.03
N LYS A 104 -10.02 4.60 0.10
CA LYS A 104 -9.38 5.04 1.35
C LYS A 104 -9.86 6.46 1.67
N ILE A 105 -10.49 6.63 2.82
CA ILE A 105 -11.14 7.88 3.24
C ILE A 105 -10.48 8.36 4.53
N TYR A 106 -9.81 9.50 4.47
CA TYR A 106 -9.09 10.06 5.60
C TYR A 106 -10.04 10.75 6.55
N HIS A 107 -9.76 10.63 7.84
CA HIS A 107 -10.49 11.39 8.86
C HIS A 107 -10.12 12.88 8.74
N ARG A 108 -11.04 13.77 9.09
CA ARG A 108 -10.87 15.23 8.88
C ARG A 108 -9.63 15.83 9.54
N ASN A 109 -9.16 15.24 10.63
CA ASN A 109 -7.94 15.65 11.34
C ASN A 109 -6.64 15.13 10.70
N ASN A 110 -6.72 14.29 9.67
CA ASN A 110 -5.58 13.68 8.98
C ASN A 110 -5.49 14.10 7.50
N LEU A 111 -6.03 15.27 7.14
CA LEU A 111 -5.97 15.78 5.77
C LEU A 111 -4.54 16.13 5.33
N ALA A 112 -3.67 16.54 6.25
CA ALA A 112 -2.26 16.76 5.94
C ALA A 112 -1.57 15.47 5.45
N SER A 113 -1.79 14.35 6.15
CA SER A 113 -1.28 13.03 5.73
C SER A 113 -1.85 12.58 4.38
N PHE A 114 -3.10 12.94 4.06
CA PHE A 114 -3.68 12.71 2.73
C PHE A 114 -2.97 13.54 1.65
N GLU A 115 -2.75 14.83 1.88
CA GLU A 115 -2.10 15.73 0.92
C GLU A 115 -0.67 15.27 0.62
N GLU A 116 0.08 14.89 1.65
CA GLU A 116 1.44 14.35 1.54
C GLU A 116 1.44 13.01 0.76
N GLU A 117 0.58 12.05 1.14
CA GLU A 117 0.48 10.76 0.45
C GLU A 117 0.06 10.92 -1.01
N LEU A 118 -0.91 11.81 -1.29
CA LEU A 118 -1.34 12.12 -2.65
C LEU A 118 -0.20 12.73 -3.47
N GLU A 119 0.54 13.72 -2.93
CA GLU A 119 1.66 14.34 -3.63
C GLU A 119 2.73 13.30 -4.01
N ILE A 120 3.06 12.40 -3.09
CA ILE A 120 4.02 11.32 -3.32
C ILE A 120 3.50 10.38 -4.41
N LEU A 121 2.29 9.84 -4.25
CA LEU A 121 1.74 8.85 -5.19
C LEU A 121 1.54 9.38 -6.60
N LEU A 122 1.26 10.68 -6.78
CA LEU A 122 1.15 11.29 -8.11
C LEU A 122 2.49 11.36 -8.86
N ARG A 123 3.62 11.35 -8.15
CA ARG A 123 4.97 11.43 -8.73
C ARG A 123 5.59 10.06 -9.00
N LEU A 124 5.12 9.03 -8.30
CA LEU A 124 5.68 7.68 -8.43
C LEU A 124 5.02 6.93 -9.59
N SER A 125 5.87 6.32 -10.43
CA SER A 125 5.46 5.43 -11.51
C SER A 125 6.36 4.19 -11.50
N HIS A 126 5.89 3.14 -10.83
CA HIS A 126 6.59 1.86 -10.71
C HIS A 126 5.58 0.71 -10.72
N PRO A 127 5.84 -0.41 -11.42
CA PRO A 127 4.89 -1.51 -11.55
C PRO A 127 4.46 -2.13 -10.21
N ASN A 128 5.32 -2.05 -9.18
CA ASN A 128 5.07 -2.62 -7.86
C ASN A 128 4.73 -1.57 -6.78
N VAL A 129 4.39 -0.33 -7.16
CA VAL A 129 3.78 0.66 -6.26
C VAL A 129 2.27 0.69 -6.50
N LEU A 130 1.47 0.70 -5.43
CA LEU A 130 0.02 0.83 -5.54
C LEU A 130 -0.38 2.25 -5.95
N ARG A 131 -0.60 2.45 -7.25
CA ARG A 131 -1.02 3.75 -7.81
C ARG A 131 -2.54 3.96 -7.64
N PRO A 132 -2.99 5.13 -7.18
CA PRO A 132 -4.42 5.46 -7.18
C PRO A 132 -4.93 5.58 -8.62
N ILE A 133 -6.15 5.12 -8.86
CA ILE A 133 -6.86 5.33 -10.13
C ILE A 133 -7.66 6.65 -10.11
N GLY A 134 -7.88 7.20 -8.92
CA GLY A 134 -8.37 8.55 -8.75
C GLY A 134 -8.37 9.02 -7.30
N TYR A 135 -8.77 10.27 -7.09
CA TYR A 135 -8.72 10.92 -5.79
C TYR A 135 -9.77 12.04 -5.68
N CYS A 136 -10.09 12.46 -4.46
CA CYS A 136 -10.91 13.65 -4.19
C CYS A 136 -10.27 14.43 -3.04
N ASP A 137 -10.06 15.73 -3.26
CA ASP A 137 -9.43 16.67 -2.33
C ASP A 137 -10.39 17.83 -1.92
N GLU A 138 -11.68 17.69 -2.21
CA GLU A 138 -12.70 18.71 -1.95
C GLU A 138 -13.22 18.67 -0.50
N ARG A 139 -12.45 19.22 0.45
CA ARG A 139 -12.75 19.23 1.90
C ARG A 139 -12.87 17.83 2.54
N VAL A 140 -12.54 16.81 1.77
CA VAL A 140 -12.42 15.39 2.15
C VAL A 140 -11.14 14.88 1.51
N GLY A 141 -10.42 13.98 2.18
CA GLY A 141 -9.28 13.27 1.60
C GLY A 141 -9.71 11.88 1.19
N VAL A 142 -9.74 11.60 -0.11
CA VAL A 142 -10.11 10.29 -0.65
C VAL A 142 -9.11 9.84 -1.69
N LEU A 143 -8.63 8.60 -1.57
CA LEU A 143 -7.89 7.90 -2.61
C LEU A 143 -8.69 6.68 -3.07
N VAL A 144 -8.77 6.49 -4.38
CA VAL A 144 -9.45 5.36 -5.02
C VAL A 144 -8.39 4.49 -5.68
N PHE A 145 -8.38 3.20 -5.33
CA PHE A 145 -7.46 2.20 -5.84
C PHE A 145 -8.21 1.05 -6.49
N LYS A 146 -7.57 0.35 -7.42
CA LYS A 146 -8.02 -0.98 -7.84
C LYS A 146 -7.99 -1.92 -6.64
N TYR A 147 -9.05 -2.73 -6.47
CA TYR A 147 -9.06 -3.77 -5.46
C TYR A 147 -8.26 -5.00 -5.91
N PHE A 148 -7.50 -5.58 -4.98
CA PHE A 148 -6.68 -6.77 -5.21
C PHE A 148 -7.21 -7.96 -4.38
N PRO A 149 -7.99 -8.88 -4.98
CA PRO A 149 -8.69 -9.94 -4.25
C PRO A 149 -7.78 -10.98 -3.58
N LYS A 150 -6.50 -11.05 -3.99
CA LYS A 150 -5.52 -11.93 -3.34
C LYS A 150 -5.06 -11.38 -1.99
N GLY A 151 -5.45 -10.17 -1.60
CA GLY A 151 -5.14 -9.62 -0.28
C GLY A 151 -3.67 -9.21 -0.14
N ASN A 152 -3.20 -9.17 1.10
CA ASN A 152 -1.84 -8.77 1.45
C ASN A 152 -0.94 -9.99 1.68
N LEU A 153 0.38 -9.81 1.58
CA LEU A 153 1.39 -10.86 1.76
C LEU A 153 1.35 -11.49 3.17
N HIS A 154 1.07 -10.68 4.20
CA HIS A 154 0.99 -11.16 5.58
C HIS A 154 0.02 -12.35 5.70
N ASP A 155 -1.18 -12.23 5.14
CA ASP A 155 -2.19 -13.30 5.19
C ASP A 155 -1.72 -14.59 4.48
N HIS A 156 -0.88 -14.49 3.43
CA HIS A 156 -0.32 -15.68 2.75
C HIS A 156 0.80 -16.35 3.55
N LEU A 157 1.56 -15.57 4.31
CA LEU A 157 2.65 -16.10 5.14
C LEU A 157 2.13 -16.70 6.44
N HIS A 158 1.13 -16.10 7.09
CA HIS A 158 0.70 -16.52 8.43
C HIS A 158 -0.50 -17.46 8.46
N ASN A 159 -1.21 -17.63 7.34
CA ASN A 159 -2.30 -18.59 7.28
C ASN A 159 -1.75 -20.03 7.18
N GLN A 160 -2.00 -20.84 8.20
CA GLN A 160 -1.55 -22.24 8.27
C GLN A 160 -2.12 -23.12 7.14
N SER A 161 -3.19 -22.68 6.49
CA SER A 161 -3.82 -23.41 5.38
C SER A 161 -3.19 -23.10 4.01
N THR A 162 -2.31 -22.10 3.93
CA THR A 162 -1.65 -21.72 2.67
C THR A 162 -0.20 -22.17 2.67
N ASN A 163 0.17 -23.00 1.69
CA ASN A 163 1.58 -23.24 1.39
C ASN A 163 2.02 -22.18 0.38
N PHE A 164 2.68 -21.11 0.85
CA PHE A 164 3.20 -20.05 -0.01
C PHE A 164 4.61 -20.44 -0.51
N PRO A 165 4.80 -20.80 -1.80
CA PRO A 165 6.03 -21.43 -2.29
C PRO A 165 7.27 -20.52 -2.25
N TRP A 166 8.45 -21.16 -2.14
CA TRP A 166 9.75 -20.49 -2.13
C TRP A 166 9.97 -19.50 -3.29
N HIS A 167 9.70 -19.92 -4.52
CA HIS A 167 9.92 -19.06 -5.70
C HIS A 167 9.09 -17.76 -5.65
N HIS A 168 7.83 -17.82 -5.19
CA HIS A 168 7.02 -16.62 -5.01
C HIS A 168 7.56 -15.71 -3.90
N ARG A 169 8.07 -16.29 -2.79
CA ARG A 169 8.73 -15.52 -1.72
C ARG A 169 9.95 -14.76 -2.25
N MET A 170 10.80 -15.43 -3.03
CA MET A 170 12.00 -14.81 -3.62
C MET A 170 11.66 -13.75 -4.67
N SER A 171 10.67 -14.02 -5.53
CA SER A 171 10.15 -13.05 -6.50
C SER A 171 9.67 -11.78 -5.82
N ILE A 172 8.89 -11.92 -4.75
CA ILE A 172 8.37 -10.80 -3.98
C ILE A 172 9.49 -10.06 -3.27
N ALA A 173 10.41 -10.75 -2.61
CA ALA A 173 11.58 -10.14 -1.96
C ALA A 173 12.34 -9.24 -2.94
N TYR A 174 12.65 -9.76 -4.14
CA TYR A 174 13.38 -9.03 -5.15
C TYR A 174 12.59 -7.83 -5.70
N LYS A 175 11.32 -8.02 -6.08
CA LYS A 175 10.47 -6.94 -6.59
C LYS A 175 10.23 -5.84 -5.56
N VAL A 176 10.12 -6.18 -4.27
CA VAL A 176 10.04 -5.20 -3.18
C VAL A 176 11.38 -4.48 -3.02
N ALA A 177 12.53 -5.17 -3.08
CA ALA A 177 13.84 -4.54 -3.07
C ALA A 177 14.03 -3.54 -4.22
N CYS A 178 13.62 -3.91 -5.44
CA CYS A 178 13.62 -3.01 -6.61
C CYS A 178 12.74 -1.79 -6.36
N THR A 179 11.57 -1.98 -5.76
CA THR A 179 10.63 -0.91 -5.44
C THR A 179 11.24 0.07 -4.45
N ILE A 180 11.83 -0.41 -3.36
CA ILE A 180 12.43 0.45 -2.34
C ILE A 180 13.63 1.21 -2.93
N TYR A 181 14.48 0.53 -3.73
CA TYR A 181 15.56 1.20 -4.46
C TYR A 181 15.02 2.33 -5.36
N PHE A 182 13.96 2.07 -6.13
CA PHE A 182 13.29 3.08 -6.94
C PHE A 182 12.80 4.27 -6.08
N LEU A 183 12.19 4.03 -4.92
CA LEU A 183 11.76 5.10 -4.01
C LEU A 183 12.94 5.95 -3.54
N HIS A 184 14.04 5.32 -3.13
CA HIS A 184 15.24 6.02 -2.64
C HIS A 184 15.89 6.88 -3.73
N GLU A 185 15.95 6.39 -4.97
CA GLU A 185 16.43 7.17 -6.13
C GLU A 185 15.51 8.34 -6.48
N ASN A 186 14.21 8.23 -6.16
CA ASN A 186 13.22 9.31 -6.30
C ASN A 186 13.04 10.11 -5.00
N HIS A 187 14.05 10.10 -4.13
CA HIS A 187 14.12 10.86 -2.90
C HIS A 187 12.91 10.69 -1.97
N THR A 188 12.38 9.48 -1.93
CA THR A 188 11.22 9.09 -1.14
C THR A 188 11.62 7.96 -0.20
N ILE A 189 11.32 8.11 1.09
CA ILE A 189 11.43 7.05 2.10
C ILE A 189 10.01 6.57 2.38
N HIS A 190 9.77 5.25 2.35
CA HIS A 190 8.43 4.72 2.60
C HIS A 190 8.04 4.84 4.07
N GLY A 191 8.95 4.46 4.98
CA GLY A 191 8.81 4.62 6.43
C GLY A 191 7.93 3.59 7.15
N ASP A 192 7.29 2.66 6.45
CA ASP A 192 6.40 1.64 7.06
C ASP A 192 6.26 0.39 6.16
N ILE A 193 7.42 -0.20 5.82
CA ILE A 193 7.47 -1.40 4.98
C ILE A 193 7.19 -2.63 5.86
N LYS A 194 6.14 -3.37 5.53
CA LYS A 194 5.77 -4.64 6.19
C LYS A 194 4.91 -5.50 5.27
N SER A 195 4.81 -6.80 5.55
CA SER A 195 4.05 -7.75 4.75
C SER A 195 2.56 -7.37 4.59
N SER A 196 1.95 -6.74 5.60
CA SER A 196 0.55 -6.30 5.53
C SER A 196 0.33 -5.07 4.63
N HIS A 197 1.42 -4.42 4.20
CA HIS A 197 1.44 -3.29 3.25
C HIS A 197 1.90 -3.70 1.85
N ILE A 198 1.99 -5.01 1.58
CA ILE A 198 2.30 -5.55 0.26
C ILE A 198 1.07 -6.31 -0.23
N LEU A 199 0.28 -5.69 -1.11
CA LEU A 199 -0.84 -6.37 -1.77
C LEU A 199 -0.33 -7.28 -2.88
N LEU A 200 -1.06 -8.36 -3.16
CA LEU A 200 -0.72 -9.28 -4.24
C LEU A 200 -1.74 -9.17 -5.37
N ASP A 201 -1.26 -9.09 -6.60
CA ASP A 201 -2.14 -9.15 -7.77
C ASP A 201 -2.52 -10.59 -8.16
N SER A 202 -3.27 -10.74 -9.26
CA SER A 202 -3.73 -12.05 -9.72
C SER A 202 -2.59 -13.02 -10.07
N GLN A 203 -1.41 -12.50 -10.38
CA GLN A 203 -0.19 -13.25 -10.68
C GLN A 203 0.75 -13.34 -9.46
N LEU A 204 0.28 -12.90 -8.28
CA LEU A 204 1.07 -12.82 -7.05
C LEU A 204 2.27 -11.86 -7.13
N ASN A 205 2.22 -10.87 -8.03
CA ASN A 205 3.20 -9.78 -8.01
C ASN A 205 2.86 -8.79 -6.88
N PRO A 206 3.87 -8.24 -6.20
CA PRO A 206 3.65 -7.31 -5.10
C PRO A 206 3.21 -5.92 -5.58
N LYS A 207 2.37 -5.26 -4.80
CA LYS A 207 2.02 -3.84 -4.87
C LYS A 207 2.22 -3.25 -3.48
N LEU A 208 3.33 -2.55 -3.27
CA LEU A 208 3.61 -1.81 -2.04
C LEU A 208 2.61 -0.67 -1.90
N CYS A 209 1.97 -0.57 -0.74
CA CYS A 209 0.93 0.41 -0.44
C CYS A 209 1.16 1.11 0.91
N ASP A 210 0.29 2.07 1.20
CA ASP A 210 0.24 2.81 2.46
C ASP A 210 1.40 3.81 2.66
N PHE A 211 1.36 4.87 1.86
CA PHE A 211 2.39 5.91 1.80
C PHE A 211 2.13 7.06 2.78
N HIS A 212 1.22 6.90 3.76
CA HIS A 212 0.88 7.95 4.73
C HIS A 212 2.04 8.33 5.67
N SER A 213 3.01 7.43 5.84
CA SER A 213 4.22 7.65 6.65
C SER A 213 5.42 8.03 5.79
N SER A 214 5.23 8.14 4.48
CA SER A 214 6.33 8.38 3.55
C SER A 214 6.76 9.84 3.62
N VAL A 215 8.08 10.03 3.56
CA VAL A 215 8.67 11.36 3.60
C VAL A 215 9.55 11.57 2.38
N ARG A 216 9.49 12.79 1.84
CA ARG A 216 10.42 13.24 0.82
C ARG A 216 11.64 13.83 1.50
N PHE A 217 12.82 13.49 1.01
CA PHE A 217 14.06 14.08 1.49
C PHE A 217 14.74 14.88 0.39
N ASP A 218 15.53 15.85 0.79
CA ASP A 218 16.40 16.58 -0.13
C ASP A 218 17.82 16.02 0.02
N PRO A 219 18.39 15.40 -1.03
CA PRO A 219 19.75 14.87 -0.97
C PRO A 219 20.81 15.94 -0.68
N GLU A 220 20.52 17.23 -0.89
CA GLU A 220 21.45 18.34 -0.58
C GLU A 220 21.40 18.77 0.90
N ASN A 221 20.37 18.38 1.65
CA ASN A 221 20.13 18.78 3.05
C ASN A 221 20.21 17.62 4.07
N LEU A 222 20.92 16.54 3.72
CA LEU A 222 21.03 15.30 4.52
C LEU A 222 21.71 15.45 5.91
N ASN A 223 22.17 16.66 6.29
CA ASN A 223 22.90 16.92 7.53
C ASN A 223 22.02 17.34 8.71
N SER A 224 20.69 17.36 8.58
CA SER A 224 19.85 17.44 9.77
C SER A 224 19.74 16.06 10.38
N GLU A 225 20.25 15.89 11.60
CA GLU A 225 19.91 14.76 12.49
C GLU A 225 18.40 14.82 12.73
N SER A 226 17.61 14.30 11.79
CA SER A 226 16.16 14.22 11.92
C SER A 226 15.82 12.95 12.68
N ASP A 227 15.07 13.09 13.76
CA ASP A 227 14.48 12.00 14.58
C ASP A 227 13.37 11.23 13.81
N GLY A 228 13.49 11.11 12.49
CA GLY A 228 12.47 10.63 11.55
C GLY A 228 12.97 9.55 10.59
N PRO A 229 12.09 9.05 9.69
CA PRO A 229 12.44 8.00 8.74
C PRO A 229 13.65 8.37 7.88
N THR A 230 14.50 7.38 7.60
CA THR A 230 15.66 7.51 6.71
C THR A 230 15.67 6.39 5.67
N THR A 231 16.51 6.47 4.66
CA THR A 231 16.69 5.32 3.75
C THR A 231 17.13 4.06 4.50
N LYS A 232 17.85 4.21 5.62
CA LYS A 232 18.26 3.09 6.48
C LYS A 232 17.14 2.52 7.34
N THR A 233 16.06 3.25 7.63
CA THR A 233 14.86 2.68 8.28
C THR A 233 14.10 1.77 7.33
N ASP A 234 14.02 2.13 6.04
CA ASP A 234 13.44 1.26 5.01
C ASP A 234 14.27 -0.02 4.83
N VAL A 235 15.61 0.10 4.82
CA VAL A 235 16.51 -1.07 4.73
C VAL A 235 16.30 -2.01 5.92
N TYR A 236 16.17 -1.48 7.13
CA TYR A 236 15.87 -2.29 8.32
C TYR A 236 14.55 -3.03 8.18
N SER A 237 13.50 -2.31 7.79
CA SER A 237 12.15 -2.86 7.61
C SER A 237 12.12 -3.94 6.51
N PHE A 238 12.88 -3.75 5.45
CA PHE A 238 13.09 -4.78 4.42
C PHE A 238 13.80 -6.02 4.98
N GLY A 239 14.81 -5.85 5.85
CA GLY A 239 15.46 -6.96 6.53
C GLY A 239 14.50 -7.81 7.39
N ILE A 240 13.58 -7.15 8.11
CA ILE A 240 12.52 -7.83 8.85
C ILE A 240 11.58 -8.59 7.91
N LEU A 241 11.15 -7.94 6.81
CA LEU A 241 10.33 -8.59 5.78
C LEU A 241 11.02 -9.82 5.18
N LEU A 242 12.34 -9.79 4.96
CA LEU A 242 13.08 -10.95 4.50
C LEU A 242 13.04 -12.09 5.50
N LEU A 243 13.23 -11.81 6.78
CA LEU A 243 13.18 -12.83 7.84
C LEU A 243 11.77 -13.44 7.92
N GLU A 244 10.74 -12.61 7.84
CA GLU A 244 9.33 -13.06 7.78
C GLU A 244 9.06 -13.92 6.54
N LEU A 245 9.62 -13.58 5.38
CA LEU A 245 9.52 -14.41 4.17
C LEU A 245 10.23 -15.76 4.36
N LEU A 246 11.37 -15.81 5.05
CA LEU A 246 12.09 -17.06 5.28
C LEU A 246 11.37 -17.96 6.29
N SER A 247 10.92 -17.41 7.41
CA SER A 247 10.34 -18.16 8.54
C SER A 247 8.83 -18.42 8.39
N GLY A 248 8.13 -17.54 7.70
CA GLY A 248 6.67 -17.50 7.71
C GLY A 248 6.09 -17.17 9.10
N ASP A 249 6.86 -16.50 9.97
CA ASP A 249 6.49 -16.09 11.33
C ASP A 249 6.76 -14.59 11.54
N GLU A 250 5.87 -13.92 12.29
CA GLU A 250 5.89 -12.50 12.62
C GLU A 250 6.86 -12.22 13.78
N GLN A 251 7.13 -13.23 14.62
CA GLN A 251 8.08 -13.14 15.74
C GLN A 251 9.47 -13.55 15.29
N VAL A 252 10.21 -12.59 14.74
CA VAL A 252 11.62 -12.79 14.39
C VAL A 252 12.48 -12.67 15.66
N ASP A 253 12.34 -13.63 16.58
CA ASP A 253 13.28 -13.81 17.71
C ASP A 253 14.66 -14.32 17.21
N ILE A 254 14.76 -14.65 15.93
CA ILE A 254 15.97 -15.16 15.28
C ILE A 254 16.72 -13.99 14.65
N ILE A 255 17.39 -13.21 15.50
CA ILE A 255 18.36 -12.22 15.01
C ILE A 255 19.59 -12.97 14.48
N GLY A 256 19.66 -13.05 13.15
CA GLY A 256 20.90 -12.84 12.39
C GLY A 256 22.01 -13.90 12.44
N ASP A 257 21.80 -15.06 13.07
CA ASP A 257 22.79 -16.14 12.97
C ASP A 257 22.57 -16.96 11.70
N ALA A 258 23.27 -16.57 10.63
CA ALA A 258 23.28 -17.29 9.35
C ALA A 258 23.70 -18.77 9.51
N THR A 259 24.36 -19.16 10.61
CA THR A 259 24.72 -20.56 10.87
C THR A 259 23.52 -21.44 11.21
N LYS A 260 22.36 -20.85 11.53
CA LYS A 260 21.07 -21.54 11.76
C LYS A 260 20.03 -21.23 10.68
N ALA A 261 20.47 -20.81 9.50
CA ALA A 261 19.58 -20.41 8.41
C ALA A 261 18.62 -21.51 7.96
N GLU A 262 18.99 -22.79 8.04
CA GLU A 262 18.10 -23.90 7.70
C GLU A 262 16.98 -24.10 8.74
N GLU A 263 17.32 -23.96 10.03
CA GLU A 263 16.38 -24.16 11.14
C GLU A 263 15.28 -23.09 11.20
N MET A 264 15.58 -21.88 10.69
CA MET A 264 14.61 -20.78 10.64
C MET A 264 13.64 -20.87 9.45
N VAL A 265 13.91 -21.73 8.46
CA VAL A 265 13.05 -21.79 7.27
C VAL A 265 11.68 -22.35 7.65
N ASP A 266 10.65 -21.72 7.12
CA ASP A 266 9.27 -22.15 7.27
C ASP A 266 9.11 -23.65 6.96
N ALA A 267 8.79 -24.42 8.00
CA ALA A 267 8.64 -25.88 7.90
C ALA A 267 7.60 -26.29 6.84
N ARG A 268 6.63 -25.42 6.51
CA ARG A 268 5.61 -25.67 5.48
C ARG A 268 6.20 -25.77 4.07
N LEU A 269 7.39 -25.22 3.85
CA LEU A 269 8.11 -25.36 2.58
C LEU A 269 8.59 -26.81 2.35
N ASN A 270 8.65 -27.67 3.38
CA ASN A 270 8.95 -29.10 3.26
C ASN A 270 10.21 -29.40 2.40
N GLY A 271 11.27 -28.61 2.59
CA GLY A 271 12.53 -28.76 1.83
C GLY A 271 12.47 -28.30 0.37
N GLN A 272 11.38 -27.65 -0.06
CA GLN A 272 11.23 -27.09 -1.42
C GLN A 272 11.87 -25.70 -1.52
N PHE A 273 13.17 -25.63 -1.22
CA PHE A 273 13.99 -24.42 -1.31
C PHE A 273 15.44 -24.81 -1.59
N ASP A 274 16.23 -23.84 -2.07
CA ASP A 274 17.67 -24.00 -2.19
C ASP A 274 18.36 -23.49 -0.92
N LEU A 275 19.18 -24.33 -0.28
CA LEU A 275 19.83 -23.99 0.98
C LEU A 275 20.88 -22.87 0.81
N GLU A 276 21.56 -22.79 -0.32
CA GLU A 276 22.52 -21.71 -0.59
C GLU A 276 21.77 -20.37 -0.72
N GLU A 277 20.61 -20.37 -1.37
CA GLU A 277 19.74 -19.20 -1.43
C GLU A 277 19.21 -18.79 -0.05
N VAL A 278 18.79 -19.75 0.77
CA VAL A 278 18.36 -19.50 2.16
C VAL A 278 19.48 -18.82 2.96
N VAL A 279 20.70 -19.37 2.90
CA VAL A 279 21.86 -18.81 3.62
C VAL A 279 22.18 -17.40 3.10
N ALA A 280 22.12 -17.17 1.79
CA ALA A 280 22.32 -15.86 1.20
C ALA A 280 21.27 -14.85 1.69
N MET A 281 19.99 -15.21 1.62
CA MET A 281 18.88 -14.36 2.04
C MET A 281 18.91 -14.05 3.54
N ALA A 282 19.21 -15.04 4.39
CA ALA A 282 19.40 -14.83 5.82
C ALA A 282 20.60 -13.91 6.12
N SER A 283 21.69 -14.04 5.35
CA SER A 283 22.88 -13.20 5.51
C SER A 283 22.58 -11.73 5.19
N ILE A 284 21.94 -11.44 4.05
CA ILE A 284 21.60 -10.06 3.69
C ILE A 284 20.54 -9.47 4.62
N ALA A 285 19.58 -10.28 5.08
CA ALA A 285 18.62 -9.87 6.09
C ALA A 285 19.31 -9.47 7.40
N GLY A 286 20.26 -10.29 7.88
CA GLY A 286 21.10 -9.99 9.05
C GLY A 286 21.89 -8.68 8.91
N MET A 287 22.39 -8.37 7.71
CA MET A 287 23.05 -7.08 7.44
C MET A 287 22.06 -5.90 7.45
N CYS A 288 20.84 -6.09 6.97
CA CYS A 288 19.79 -5.08 6.95
C CYS A 288 19.29 -4.71 8.35
N VAL A 289 19.22 -5.67 9.28
CA VAL A 289 18.66 -5.48 10.63
C VAL A 289 19.67 -5.08 11.70
N ARG A 290 20.90 -4.71 11.32
CA ARG A 290 21.92 -4.26 12.28
C ARG A 290 21.45 -3.06 13.11
N GLU A 291 21.89 -2.97 14.36
CA GLU A 291 21.54 -1.84 15.24
C GLU A 291 22.11 -0.52 14.68
N ASP A 292 23.39 -0.51 14.30
CA ASP A 292 24.02 0.65 13.68
C ASP A 292 23.52 0.82 12.23
N ALA A 293 22.83 1.93 11.98
CA ALA A 293 22.31 2.29 10.66
C ALA A 293 23.41 2.50 9.61
N SER A 294 24.62 2.89 10.01
CA SER A 294 25.76 3.09 9.11
C SER A 294 26.26 1.76 8.53
N GLU A 295 26.13 0.67 9.29
CA GLU A 295 26.54 -0.68 8.88
C GLU A 295 25.55 -1.38 7.96
N LYS A 296 24.31 -0.89 7.86
CA LYS A 296 23.29 -1.43 6.95
C LYS A 296 23.69 -1.17 5.50
N PRO A 297 23.47 -2.10 4.55
CA PRO A 297 23.73 -1.85 3.14
C PRO A 297 22.80 -0.78 2.57
N SER A 298 23.12 -0.23 1.39
CA SER A 298 22.12 0.48 0.58
C SER A 298 21.24 -0.53 -0.15
N MET A 299 20.05 -0.12 -0.59
CA MET A 299 19.19 -1.00 -1.39
C MET A 299 19.83 -1.45 -2.70
N LEU A 300 20.69 -0.62 -3.32
CA LEU A 300 21.52 -1.04 -4.45
C LEU A 300 22.49 -2.17 -4.07
N GLY A 301 23.09 -2.09 -2.87
CA GLY A 301 23.95 -3.15 -2.35
C GLY A 301 23.18 -4.45 -2.10
N VAL A 302 21.97 -4.36 -1.56
CA VAL A 302 21.04 -5.49 -1.38
C VAL A 302 20.71 -6.15 -2.72
N LEU A 303 20.31 -5.37 -3.72
CA LEU A 303 19.95 -5.88 -5.05
C LEU A 303 21.13 -6.62 -5.71
N ARG A 304 22.32 -6.01 -5.70
CA ARG A 304 23.53 -6.65 -6.25
C ARG A 304 23.87 -7.95 -5.55
N PHE A 305 23.68 -8.01 -4.24
CA PHE A 305 23.89 -9.23 -3.47
C PHE A 305 22.88 -10.32 -3.87
N MET A 306 21.58 -9.99 -3.95
CA MET A 306 20.54 -10.92 -4.37
C MET A 306 20.77 -11.44 -5.79
N GLU A 307 21.14 -10.56 -6.72
CA GLU A 307 21.46 -10.94 -8.10
C GLU A 307 22.70 -11.83 -8.18
N ASP A 308 23.72 -11.63 -7.34
CA ASP A 308 24.90 -12.49 -7.36
C ASP A 308 24.63 -13.87 -6.72
N LYS A 309 23.85 -13.91 -5.63
CA LYS A 309 23.75 -15.08 -4.74
C LYS A 309 22.44 -15.85 -4.79
N VAL A 310 21.40 -15.33 -5.42
CA VAL A 310 20.06 -15.95 -5.41
C VAL A 310 19.55 -16.14 -6.85
N PRO A 311 19.93 -17.24 -7.52
CA PRO A 311 19.52 -17.51 -8.90
C PRO A 311 18.01 -17.42 -9.14
N SER A 312 17.19 -17.83 -8.18
CA SER A 312 15.72 -17.80 -8.26
C SER A 312 15.14 -16.41 -8.51
N VAL A 313 15.84 -15.32 -8.14
CA VAL A 313 15.35 -13.96 -8.41
C VAL A 313 15.51 -13.53 -9.86
N LYS A 314 16.39 -14.20 -10.63
CA LYS A 314 16.66 -13.86 -12.05
C LYS A 314 15.62 -14.42 -13.01
N VAL A 315 14.87 -15.43 -12.59
CA VAL A 315 13.94 -16.17 -13.46
C VAL A 315 12.75 -15.29 -13.90
N ASP A 316 12.38 -14.29 -13.08
CA ASP A 316 11.22 -13.42 -13.33
C ASP A 316 11.55 -12.11 -14.07
N VAL A 317 12.81 -11.91 -14.50
CA VAL A 317 13.24 -10.68 -15.23
C VAL A 317 13.17 -10.88 -16.75
N VAL A 318 12.87 -12.10 -17.21
CA VAL A 318 12.77 -12.44 -18.63
C VAL A 318 11.30 -12.68 -19.00
N GLU A 319 10.52 -11.60 -19.11
CA GLU A 319 9.31 -11.54 -19.95
C GLU A 319 8.93 -10.09 -20.27
#